data_AF-A0A4Q2T995-F1
#
_entry.id   AF-A0A4Q2T995-F1
#
_cell.length_a   1.000
_cell.length_b   1.000
_cell.length_c   1.000
_cell.angle_alpha   90.00
_cell.angle_beta   90.00
_cell.angle_gamma   90.00
#
_symmetry.space_group_name_H-M   'P 1'
#
loop_
_entity.id
_entity.type
_entity.pdbx_description
1 polymer ?
#
loop_
_entity_poly.entity_id
_entity_poly.type
_entity_poly.pdbx_seq_one_letter_code
_entity_poly.pdbx_strand_id
1 'polypeptide(L)'
;MGFDLTETLRVLKAQKRAGTLRRRPDEALPWVADEPAIGVPLFLDTSVYMDVLQGRSPVEVDALLTYRLCHHSAVCLSELTHAFGRLDPKHASTKAALKTISATISDIPPHRLHAPDASMWGQAGVLAGLLFRLSNLPKWEGYERRFVNDALVFLQARQLGASVLTGNIRDFDFLSQLMPTGQIILYRAPKQSRS
;
A
#
# COMPACT_ATOMS: atom_id res chain seq x y z
N MET A 1 19.10 13.93 -3.75
CA MET A 1 18.50 15.26 -3.95
C MET A 1 17.66 15.59 -2.73
N GLY A 2 17.60 16.86 -2.33
CA GLY A 2 16.75 17.30 -1.21
C GLY A 2 15.27 17.33 -1.59
N PHE A 3 14.40 17.41 -0.59
CA PHE A 3 12.98 17.63 -0.79
C PHE A 3 12.71 19.05 -1.32
N ASP A 4 11.96 19.18 -2.43
CA ASP A 4 11.46 20.45 -2.96
C ASP A 4 9.95 20.57 -2.72
N LEU A 5 9.58 21.42 -1.75
CA LEU A 5 8.19 21.70 -1.42
C LEU A 5 7.45 22.43 -2.54
N THR A 6 8.11 23.37 -3.23
CA THR A 6 7.50 24.19 -4.28
C THR A 6 7.12 23.32 -5.46
N GLU A 7 8.02 22.44 -5.89
CA GLU A 7 7.74 21.45 -6.92
C GLU A 7 6.60 20.51 -6.51
N THR A 8 6.65 19.97 -5.29
CA THR A 8 5.62 19.06 -4.76
C THR A 8 4.23 19.70 -4.79
N LEU A 9 4.12 20.94 -4.30
CA LEU A 9 2.84 21.67 -4.29
C LEU A 9 2.35 21.99 -5.71
N ARG A 10 3.26 22.27 -6.65
CA ARG A 10 2.93 22.51 -8.06
C ARG A 10 2.38 21.26 -8.73
N VAL A 11 3.00 20.09 -8.50
CA VAL A 11 2.57 18.80 -9.08
C VAL A 11 1.24 18.35 -8.49
N LEU A 12 1.11 18.34 -7.16
CA LEU A 12 -0.11 17.87 -6.49
C LEU A 12 -1.27 18.88 -6.58
N LYS A 13 -0.95 20.16 -6.83
CA LYS A 13 -1.90 21.28 -6.84
C LYS A 13 -2.77 21.29 -5.58
N ALA A 14 -2.17 21.02 -4.42
CA ALA A 14 -2.89 20.76 -3.17
C ALA A 14 -3.91 21.86 -2.82
N GLN A 15 -3.57 23.13 -3.04
CA GLN A 15 -4.46 24.28 -2.78
C GLN A 15 -5.65 24.40 -3.75
N LYS A 16 -5.54 23.85 -4.98
CA LYS A 16 -6.61 23.90 -6.00
C LYS A 16 -7.57 22.72 -5.90
N ARG A 17 -7.21 21.67 -5.15
CA ARG A 17 -8.04 20.48 -4.98
C ARG A 17 -9.14 20.77 -3.96
N ALA A 18 -10.37 20.81 -4.43
CA ALA A 18 -11.58 21.01 -3.65
C ALA A 18 -12.55 19.83 -3.84
N GLY A 19 -13.54 19.73 -2.97
CA GLY A 19 -14.54 18.65 -2.98
C GLY A 19 -14.17 17.45 -2.12
N THR A 20 -14.89 16.35 -2.33
CA THR A 20 -14.72 15.11 -1.58
C THR A 20 -14.44 13.98 -2.55
N LEU A 21 -13.42 13.18 -2.26
CA LEU A 21 -13.12 11.98 -3.03
C LEU A 21 -14.21 10.94 -2.81
N ARG A 22 -14.67 10.35 -3.90
CA ARG A 22 -15.61 9.24 -3.89
C ARG A 22 -14.98 8.07 -4.59
N ARG A 23 -15.26 6.88 -4.07
CA ARG A 23 -14.73 5.67 -4.68
C ARG A 23 -15.36 5.53 -6.06
N ARG A 24 -14.54 5.24 -7.06
CA ARG A 24 -15.04 4.90 -8.40
C ARG A 24 -15.88 3.61 -8.37
N PRO A 25 -16.82 3.45 -9.30
CA PRO A 25 -17.56 2.20 -9.46
C PRO A 25 -16.60 1.06 -9.83
N ASP A 26 -16.99 -0.19 -9.56
CA ASP A 26 -16.10 -1.36 -9.71
C ASP A 26 -15.61 -1.50 -11.15
N GLU A 27 -16.44 -1.21 -12.13
CA GLU A 27 -16.13 -1.32 -13.57
C GLU A 27 -15.05 -0.32 -14.03
N ALA A 28 -14.74 0.69 -13.21
CA ALA A 28 -13.72 1.70 -13.50
C ALA A 28 -12.43 1.50 -12.70
N LEU A 29 -12.31 0.39 -11.96
CA LEU A 29 -11.16 0.06 -11.13
C LEU A 29 -10.32 -1.06 -11.77
N PRO A 30 -8.98 -0.99 -11.65
CA PRO A 30 -8.08 -2.01 -12.20
C PRO A 30 -8.04 -3.23 -11.29
N TRP A 31 -8.93 -4.20 -11.52
CA TRP A 31 -8.98 -5.42 -10.75
C TRP A 31 -7.96 -6.44 -11.22
N VAL A 32 -7.45 -7.22 -10.27
CA VAL A 32 -6.51 -8.31 -10.53
C VAL A 32 -7.06 -9.36 -11.52
N ALA A 33 -8.38 -9.55 -11.57
CA ALA A 33 -9.02 -10.48 -12.50
C ALA A 33 -8.91 -10.05 -13.97
N ASP A 34 -8.73 -8.75 -14.21
CA ASP A 34 -8.60 -8.17 -15.54
C ASP A 34 -7.12 -7.96 -15.94
N GLU A 35 -6.18 -8.30 -15.05
CA GLU A 35 -4.75 -8.10 -15.25
C GLU A 35 -4.08 -9.34 -15.85
N PRO A 36 -3.23 -9.19 -16.88
CA PRO A 36 -2.47 -10.31 -17.42
C PRO A 36 -1.46 -10.85 -16.40
N ALA A 37 -1.20 -12.15 -16.39
CA ALA A 37 -0.21 -12.75 -15.48
C ALA A 37 1.19 -12.12 -15.63
N ILE A 38 1.59 -11.78 -16.86
CA ILE A 38 2.85 -11.11 -17.17
C ILE A 38 2.59 -9.61 -17.35
N GLY A 39 3.46 -8.76 -16.80
CA GLY A 39 3.32 -7.32 -16.91
C GLY A 39 4.45 -6.57 -16.22
N VAL A 40 4.21 -5.30 -15.93
CA VAL A 40 5.14 -4.46 -15.16
C VAL A 40 5.39 -5.06 -13.77
N PRO A 41 6.54 -4.76 -13.13
CA PRO A 41 6.80 -5.20 -11.76
C PRO A 41 5.69 -4.81 -10.79
N LEU A 42 5.55 -5.58 -9.72
CA LEU A 42 4.63 -5.32 -8.63
C LEU A 42 5.37 -4.63 -7.49
N PHE A 43 4.68 -3.74 -6.81
CA PHE A 43 5.10 -3.19 -5.54
C PHE A 43 4.07 -3.60 -4.48
N LEU A 44 4.49 -4.42 -3.52
CA LEU A 44 3.54 -5.08 -2.63
C LEU A 44 3.17 -4.18 -1.45
N ASP A 45 1.88 -3.94 -1.28
CA ASP A 45 1.30 -3.37 -0.07
C ASP A 45 1.26 -4.40 1.08
N THR A 46 1.21 -3.95 2.33
CA THR A 46 1.19 -4.83 3.52
C THR A 46 -0.02 -5.76 3.52
N SER A 47 -1.17 -5.32 2.99
CA SER A 47 -2.37 -6.16 2.87
C SER A 47 -2.09 -7.47 2.11
N VAL A 48 -1.24 -7.43 1.07
CA VAL A 48 -0.86 -8.61 0.28
C VAL A 48 -0.19 -9.65 1.15
N TYR A 49 0.82 -9.25 1.92
CA TYR A 49 1.53 -10.18 2.81
C TYR A 49 0.57 -10.78 3.83
N MET A 50 -0.26 -9.95 4.46
CA MET A 50 -1.20 -10.43 5.48
C MET A 50 -2.23 -11.41 4.91
N ASP A 51 -2.74 -11.14 3.70
CA ASP A 51 -3.72 -12.01 3.06
C ASP A 51 -3.08 -13.33 2.60
N VAL A 52 -1.87 -13.31 2.02
CA VAL A 52 -1.12 -14.52 1.66
C VAL A 52 -0.80 -15.35 2.91
N LEU A 53 -0.28 -14.73 3.97
CA LEU A 53 0.07 -15.41 5.23
C LEU A 53 -1.14 -16.04 5.93
N GLN A 54 -2.34 -15.50 5.69
CA GLN A 54 -3.60 -16.01 6.22
C GLN A 54 -4.29 -17.00 5.27
N GLY A 55 -3.71 -17.30 4.10
CA GLY A 55 -4.33 -18.15 3.08
C GLY A 55 -5.59 -17.55 2.47
N ARG A 56 -5.64 -16.22 2.34
CA ARG A 56 -6.76 -15.43 1.83
C ARG A 56 -6.46 -14.71 0.51
N SER A 57 -5.26 -14.87 -0.05
CA SER A 57 -5.00 -14.34 -1.39
C SER A 57 -5.89 -15.04 -2.43
N PRO A 58 -6.55 -14.29 -3.32
CA PRO A 58 -7.19 -14.88 -4.50
C PRO A 58 -6.18 -15.55 -5.43
N VAL A 59 -6.63 -16.54 -6.22
CA VAL A 59 -5.75 -17.27 -7.14
C VAL A 59 -5.09 -16.37 -8.19
N GLU A 60 -5.77 -15.28 -8.55
CA GLU A 60 -5.26 -14.27 -9.49
C GLU A 60 -4.11 -13.47 -8.86
N VAL A 61 -4.17 -13.21 -7.54
CA VAL A 61 -3.06 -12.60 -6.81
C VAL A 61 -1.85 -13.54 -6.80
N ASP A 62 -2.06 -14.82 -6.50
CA ASP A 62 -0.98 -15.81 -6.48
C ASP A 62 -0.31 -15.94 -7.86
N ALA A 63 -1.10 -15.88 -8.94
CA ALA A 63 -0.59 -15.89 -10.31
C ALA A 63 0.31 -14.66 -10.57
N LEU A 64 -0.13 -13.45 -10.19
CA LEU A 64 0.68 -12.25 -10.37
C LEU A 64 1.99 -12.32 -9.56
N LEU A 65 1.94 -12.77 -8.30
CA LEU A 65 3.11 -12.92 -7.44
C LEU A 65 4.11 -13.96 -7.98
N THR A 66 3.62 -14.98 -8.69
CA THR A 66 4.46 -16.02 -9.30
C THR A 66 5.18 -15.52 -10.54
N TYR A 67 4.50 -14.76 -11.41
CA TYR A 67 5.02 -14.44 -12.75
C TYR A 67 5.62 -13.04 -12.89
N ARG A 68 5.33 -12.10 -11.98
CA ARG A 68 5.87 -10.73 -12.03
C ARG A 68 7.00 -10.53 -11.02
N LEU A 69 7.92 -9.64 -11.37
CA LEU A 69 8.95 -9.19 -10.44
C LEU A 69 8.32 -8.44 -9.26
N CYS A 70 8.55 -8.88 -8.03
CA CYS A 70 8.06 -8.22 -6.83
C CYS A 70 9.12 -7.30 -6.20
N HIS A 71 8.74 -6.05 -5.96
CA HIS A 71 9.46 -5.08 -5.15
C HIS A 71 8.74 -4.89 -3.81
N HIS A 72 9.53 -4.57 -2.79
CA HIS A 72 9.10 -4.52 -1.40
C HIS A 72 9.41 -3.15 -0.81
N SER A 73 8.53 -2.63 0.04
CA SER A 73 8.76 -1.38 0.78
C SER A 73 9.33 -1.65 2.17
N ALA A 74 10.29 -0.83 2.59
CA ALA A 74 10.70 -0.75 3.99
C ALA A 74 9.55 -0.31 4.93
N VAL A 75 8.52 0.37 4.40
CA VAL A 75 7.28 0.69 5.13
C VAL A 75 6.52 -0.60 5.47
N CYS A 76 6.29 -1.46 4.48
CA CYS A 76 5.66 -2.77 4.70
C CYS A 76 6.49 -3.65 5.63
N LEU A 77 7.83 -3.62 5.52
CA LEU A 77 8.71 -4.30 6.48
C LEU A 77 8.49 -3.78 7.92
N SER A 78 8.38 -2.45 8.10
CA SER A 78 8.09 -1.86 9.40
C SER A 78 6.73 -2.30 9.95
N GLU A 79 5.72 -2.45 9.09
CA GLU A 79 4.38 -2.90 9.49
C GLU A 79 4.34 -4.38 9.84
N LEU A 80 5.04 -5.24 9.07
CA LEU A 80 5.21 -6.65 9.40
C LEU A 80 5.95 -6.84 10.73
N THR A 81 7.04 -6.09 10.93
CA THR A 81 7.83 -6.15 12.17
C THR A 81 7.10 -5.56 13.36
N HIS A 82 6.13 -4.65 13.17
CA HIS A 82 5.28 -4.14 14.24
C HIS A 82 4.57 -5.26 15.01
N ALA A 83 4.22 -6.37 14.35
CA ALA A 83 3.60 -7.53 15.00
C ALA A 83 4.43 -8.09 16.16
N PHE A 84 5.77 -8.04 16.07
CA PHE A 84 6.66 -8.53 17.13
C PHE A 84 6.60 -7.68 18.41
N GLY A 85 6.27 -6.39 18.29
CA GLY A 85 6.04 -5.51 19.44
C GLY A 85 4.58 -5.47 19.91
N ARG A 86 3.63 -5.84 19.03
CA ARG A 86 2.19 -5.62 19.25
C ARG A 86 1.41 -6.83 19.73
N LEU A 87 1.79 -8.04 19.32
CA LEU A 87 1.06 -9.26 19.65
C LEU A 87 1.30 -9.69 21.10
N ASP A 88 0.26 -10.21 21.76
CA ASP A 88 0.36 -10.70 23.14
C ASP A 88 1.18 -12.01 23.18
N PRO A 89 2.34 -12.03 23.85
CA PRO A 89 3.16 -13.24 23.94
C PRO A 89 2.47 -14.41 24.66
N LYS A 90 1.42 -14.14 25.45
CA LYS A 90 0.64 -15.19 26.15
C LYS A 90 -0.42 -15.84 25.27
N HIS A 91 -0.79 -15.23 24.15
CA HIS A 91 -1.79 -15.80 23.25
C HIS A 91 -1.20 -17.00 22.50
N ALA A 92 -1.92 -18.13 22.49
CA ALA A 92 -1.41 -19.41 22.00
C ALA A 92 -0.92 -19.38 20.54
N SER A 93 -1.51 -18.54 19.69
CA SER A 93 -1.12 -18.43 18.27
C SER A 93 0.05 -17.48 18.00
N THR A 94 0.45 -16.63 18.97
CA THR A 94 1.44 -15.56 18.73
C THR A 94 2.78 -16.12 18.25
N LYS A 95 3.28 -17.18 18.88
CA LYS A 95 4.57 -17.78 18.50
C LYS A 95 4.56 -18.29 17.06
N ALA A 96 3.47 -18.92 16.63
CA ALA A 96 3.33 -19.42 15.27
C ALA A 96 3.25 -18.25 14.27
N ALA A 97 2.43 -17.23 14.56
CA ALA A 97 2.29 -16.05 13.71
C ALA A 97 3.63 -15.31 13.51
N LEU A 98 4.36 -15.05 14.60
CA LEU A 98 5.68 -14.38 14.53
C LEU A 98 6.72 -15.22 13.77
N LYS A 99 6.68 -16.55 13.90
CA LYS A 99 7.57 -17.43 13.11
C LYS A 99 7.29 -17.31 11.62
N THR A 100 6.02 -17.32 11.22
CA THR A 100 5.63 -17.18 9.81
C THR A 100 6.05 -15.81 9.25
N ILE A 101 5.78 -14.72 9.99
CA ILE A 101 6.21 -13.37 9.59
C ILE A 101 7.74 -13.28 9.47
N SER A 102 8.48 -13.88 10.41
CA SER A 102 9.94 -13.91 10.37
C SER A 102 10.48 -14.61 9.11
N ALA A 103 9.86 -15.72 8.71
CA ALA A 103 10.25 -16.43 7.49
C ALA A 103 9.98 -15.57 6.26
N THR A 104 8.79 -14.96 6.15
CA THR A 104 8.45 -14.06 5.04
C THR A 104 9.42 -12.88 4.92
N ILE A 105 9.82 -12.27 6.03
CA ILE A 105 10.80 -11.18 6.02
C ILE A 105 12.17 -11.67 5.52
N SER A 106 12.57 -12.88 5.92
CA SER A 106 13.86 -13.46 5.55
C SER A 106 13.95 -13.79 4.06
N ASP A 107 12.81 -14.06 3.42
CA ASP A 107 12.71 -14.35 1.99
C ASP A 107 12.73 -13.07 1.11
N ILE A 108 12.61 -11.87 1.69
CA ILE A 108 12.67 -10.62 0.94
C ILE A 108 14.11 -10.36 0.45
N PRO A 109 14.36 -10.30 -0.87
CA PRO A 109 15.71 -10.04 -1.37
C PRO A 109 16.15 -8.60 -1.06
N PRO A 110 17.34 -8.36 -0.48
CA PRO A 110 17.78 -7.01 -0.11
C PRO A 110 17.78 -6.00 -1.27
N HIS A 111 18.15 -6.46 -2.47
CA HIS A 111 18.17 -5.61 -3.68
C HIS A 111 16.77 -5.26 -4.23
N ARG A 112 15.70 -5.83 -3.66
CA ARG A 112 14.30 -5.53 -4.01
C ARG A 112 13.56 -4.84 -2.88
N LEU A 113 14.22 -4.59 -1.75
CA LEU A 113 13.68 -3.85 -0.61
C LEU A 113 14.08 -2.39 -0.72
N HIS A 114 13.08 -1.51 -0.83
CA HIS A 114 13.29 -0.09 -1.09
C HIS A 114 12.89 0.75 0.12
N ALA A 115 13.80 1.60 0.58
CA ALA A 115 13.52 2.59 1.62
C ALA A 115 13.16 3.95 0.98
N PRO A 116 12.10 4.62 1.46
CA PRO A 116 11.79 5.97 0.98
C PRO A 116 12.85 6.97 1.43
N ASP A 117 13.28 7.83 0.51
CA ASP A 117 14.18 8.94 0.81
C ASP A 117 13.44 10.16 1.39
N ALA A 118 14.19 11.18 1.80
CA ALA A 118 13.63 12.40 2.38
C ALA A 118 12.66 13.14 1.43
N SER A 119 12.89 13.08 0.12
CA SER A 119 12.00 13.68 -0.87
C SER A 119 10.67 12.95 -0.92
N MET A 120 10.71 11.61 -0.91
CA MET A 120 9.52 10.76 -0.88
C MET A 120 8.71 10.98 0.41
N TRP A 121 9.37 11.10 1.56
CA TRP A 121 8.71 11.45 2.83
C TRP A 121 7.99 12.81 2.77
N GLY A 122 8.64 13.83 2.23
CA GLY A 122 8.02 15.15 2.08
C GLY A 122 6.81 15.13 1.14
N GLN A 123 6.92 14.43 0.01
CA GLN A 123 5.81 14.26 -0.93
C GLN A 123 4.65 13.46 -0.32
N ALA A 124 4.95 12.37 0.38
CA ALA A 124 3.95 11.54 1.06
C ALA A 124 3.20 12.34 2.14
N GLY A 125 3.88 13.21 2.88
CA GLY A 125 3.23 14.08 3.87
C GLY A 125 2.17 15.01 3.25
N VAL A 126 2.48 15.65 2.13
CA VAL A 126 1.52 16.49 1.40
C VAL A 126 0.38 15.67 0.82
N LEU A 127 0.68 14.52 0.22
CA LEU A 127 -0.31 13.64 -0.40
C LEU A 127 -1.27 13.04 0.64
N ALA A 128 -0.75 12.58 1.78
CA ALA A 128 -1.55 12.05 2.88
C ALA A 128 -2.45 13.12 3.50
N GLY A 129 -1.94 14.35 3.71
CA GLY A 129 -2.77 15.47 4.19
C GLY A 129 -3.88 15.85 3.21
N LEU A 130 -3.58 15.80 1.90
CA LEU A 130 -4.57 16.01 0.85
C LEU A 130 -5.64 14.91 0.87
N LEU A 131 -5.22 13.65 0.97
CA LEU A 131 -6.11 12.50 1.04
C LEU A 131 -7.02 12.58 2.27
N PHE A 132 -6.47 12.90 3.44
CA PHE A 132 -7.25 13.13 4.66
C PHE A 132 -8.30 14.23 4.47
N ARG A 133 -7.88 15.40 3.98
CA ARG A 133 -8.78 16.55 3.78
C ARG A 133 -9.93 16.23 2.82
N LEU A 134 -9.66 15.49 1.75
CA LEU A 134 -10.66 15.17 0.73
C LEU A 134 -11.47 13.90 1.04
N SER A 135 -11.07 13.09 2.01
CA SER A 135 -11.78 11.86 2.41
C SER A 135 -12.90 12.10 3.43
N ASN A 136 -13.07 13.33 3.92
CA ASN A 136 -14.00 13.72 4.98
C ASN A 136 -13.91 12.81 6.22
N LEU A 137 -12.70 12.37 6.59
CA LEU A 137 -12.51 11.65 7.86
C LEU A 137 -12.69 12.59 9.06
N PRO A 138 -13.14 12.07 10.22
CA PRO A 138 -13.22 12.86 11.44
C PRO A 138 -11.86 13.48 11.80
N LYS A 139 -11.89 14.74 12.20
CA LYS A 139 -10.72 15.43 12.76
C LYS A 139 -10.58 15.06 14.24
N TRP A 140 -9.35 15.00 14.73
CA TRP A 140 -8.99 14.77 16.14
C TRP A 140 -9.21 13.35 16.66
N GLU A 141 -9.33 12.37 15.76
CA GLU A 141 -9.41 10.94 16.09
C GLU A 141 -8.11 10.17 15.74
N GLY A 142 -7.02 10.89 15.47
CA GLY A 142 -5.71 10.30 15.15
C GLY A 142 -5.55 9.86 13.68
N TYR A 143 -6.52 10.17 12.82
CA TYR A 143 -6.49 9.81 11.40
C TYR A 143 -5.63 10.75 10.54
N GLU A 144 -5.14 11.86 11.09
CA GLU A 144 -4.46 12.93 10.34
C GLU A 144 -3.20 12.43 9.61
N ARG A 145 -2.55 11.39 10.13
CA ARG A 145 -1.36 10.77 9.55
C ARG A 145 -1.58 9.33 9.08
N ARG A 146 -2.82 8.84 9.12
CA ARG A 146 -3.15 7.45 8.76
C ARG A 146 -2.65 7.06 7.37
N PHE A 147 -2.68 8.00 6.42
CA PHE A 147 -2.38 7.73 5.02
C PHE A 147 -0.91 7.88 4.62
N VAL A 148 -0.01 8.22 5.56
CA VAL A 148 1.41 8.46 5.21
C VAL A 148 2.05 7.19 4.65
N ASN A 149 1.79 6.04 5.26
CA ASN A 149 2.35 4.76 4.81
C ASN A 149 1.82 4.37 3.43
N ASP A 150 0.52 4.43 3.20
CA ASP A 150 -0.09 4.17 1.88
C ASP A 150 0.46 5.12 0.80
N ALA A 151 0.63 6.41 1.13
CA ALA A 151 1.20 7.40 0.22
C ALA A 151 2.66 7.09 -0.12
N LEU A 152 3.47 6.62 0.85
CA LEU A 152 4.85 6.20 0.60
C LEU A 152 4.90 4.98 -0.33
N VAL A 153 4.12 3.95 -0.05
CA VAL A 153 4.04 2.73 -0.88
C VAL A 153 3.66 3.09 -2.31
N PHE A 154 2.66 3.94 -2.48
CA PHE A 154 2.22 4.42 -3.80
C PHE A 154 3.30 5.22 -4.55
N LEU A 155 3.99 6.13 -3.86
CA LEU A 155 5.03 6.95 -4.48
C LEU A 155 6.28 6.14 -4.86
N GLN A 156 6.65 5.15 -4.04
CA GLN A 156 7.76 4.24 -4.34
C GLN A 156 7.46 3.39 -5.56
N ALA A 157 6.26 2.80 -5.64
CA ALA A 157 5.82 2.03 -6.80
C ALA A 157 5.89 2.87 -8.08
N ARG A 158 5.36 4.10 -8.03
CA ARG A 158 5.43 5.06 -9.14
C ARG A 158 6.88 5.37 -9.55
N GLN A 159 7.77 5.59 -8.59
CA GLN A 159 9.19 5.88 -8.88
C GLN A 159 9.88 4.72 -9.59
N LEU A 160 9.50 3.48 -9.27
CA LEU A 160 10.08 2.27 -9.85
C LEU A 160 9.38 1.80 -11.13
N GLY A 161 8.32 2.50 -11.58
CA GLY A 161 7.51 2.06 -12.72
C GLY A 161 6.77 0.74 -12.44
N ALA A 162 6.45 0.48 -11.17
CA ALA A 162 5.74 -0.70 -10.71
C ALA A 162 4.26 -0.38 -10.41
N SER A 163 3.42 -1.41 -10.48
CA SER A 163 2.02 -1.32 -10.05
C SER A 163 1.89 -1.72 -8.58
N VAL A 164 1.20 -0.92 -7.76
CA VAL A 164 0.90 -1.34 -6.38
C VAL A 164 -0.14 -2.44 -6.41
N LEU A 165 0.17 -3.61 -5.84
CA LEU A 165 -0.82 -4.65 -5.58
C LEU A 165 -1.36 -4.48 -4.16
N THR A 166 -2.68 -4.36 -3.99
CA THR A 166 -3.28 -4.09 -2.67
C THR A 166 -4.73 -4.53 -2.54
N GLY A 167 -5.11 -4.96 -1.33
CA GLY A 167 -6.49 -5.17 -0.91
C GLY A 167 -7.15 -3.90 -0.35
N ASN A 168 -6.40 -2.82 -0.13
CA ASN A 168 -6.90 -1.52 0.33
C ASN A 168 -7.48 -0.70 -0.84
N ILE A 169 -8.65 -1.14 -1.30
CA ILE A 169 -9.32 -0.59 -2.48
C ILE A 169 -9.60 0.91 -2.37
N ARG A 170 -10.11 1.39 -1.23
CA ARG A 170 -10.58 2.78 -1.09
C ARG A 170 -9.42 3.76 -1.16
N ASP A 171 -8.38 3.53 -0.36
CA ASP A 171 -7.33 4.51 -0.16
C ASP A 171 -6.44 4.60 -1.42
N PHE A 172 -6.15 3.46 -2.06
CA PHE A 172 -5.38 3.44 -3.31
C PHE A 172 -6.18 3.92 -4.52
N ASP A 173 -7.50 3.69 -4.58
CA ASP A 173 -8.34 4.37 -5.58
C ASP A 173 -8.20 5.90 -5.44
N PHE A 174 -8.30 6.41 -4.21
CA PHE A 174 -8.17 7.85 -3.96
C PHE A 174 -6.78 8.38 -4.31
N LEU A 175 -5.70 7.67 -3.97
CA LEU A 175 -4.34 8.03 -4.36
C LEU A 175 -4.20 8.09 -5.89
N SER A 176 -4.76 7.12 -6.61
CA SER A 176 -4.73 7.11 -8.09
C SER A 176 -5.54 8.26 -8.72
N GLN A 177 -6.63 8.72 -8.09
CA GLN A 177 -7.37 9.92 -8.53
C GLN A 177 -6.57 11.22 -8.30
N LEU A 178 -5.78 11.27 -7.23
CA LEU A 178 -4.92 12.42 -6.91
C LEU A 178 -3.66 12.46 -7.78
N MET A 179 -3.12 11.29 -8.12
CA MET A 179 -1.92 11.15 -8.94
C MET A 179 -2.12 10.04 -10.00
N PRO A 180 -2.76 10.36 -11.15
CA PRO A 180 -3.10 9.36 -12.18
C PRO A 180 -1.91 8.69 -12.89
N THR A 181 -0.68 9.12 -12.58
CA THR A 181 0.54 8.51 -13.13
C THR A 181 1.03 7.32 -12.32
N GLY A 182 0.47 7.08 -11.12
CA GLY A 182 0.73 5.86 -10.37
C GLY A 182 -0.22 4.75 -10.81
N GLN A 183 0.32 3.53 -10.92
CA GLN A 183 -0.44 2.34 -11.29
C GLN A 183 -0.79 1.53 -10.04
N ILE A 184 -2.00 0.99 -10.02
CA ILE A 184 -2.53 0.16 -8.93
C ILE A 184 -3.23 -1.05 -9.53
N ILE A 185 -3.20 -2.16 -8.80
CA ILE A 185 -3.92 -3.40 -9.08
C ILE A 185 -4.64 -3.77 -7.79
N LEU A 186 -5.96 -3.88 -7.86
CA LEU A 186 -6.82 -4.08 -6.69
C LEU A 186 -7.32 -5.51 -6.64
N TYR A 187 -7.44 -6.06 -5.44
CA TYR A 187 -8.09 -7.35 -5.23
C TYR A 187 -9.00 -7.33 -3.99
N ARG A 188 -9.83 -8.36 -3.84
CA ARG A 188 -10.68 -8.58 -2.67
C ARG A 188 -10.30 -9.90 -2.02
N ALA A 189 -9.77 -9.84 -0.80
CA ALA A 189 -9.61 -11.04 0.01
C ALA A 189 -10.98 -11.57 0.48
N PRO A 190 -11.20 -12.89 0.55
CA PRO A 190 -12.39 -13.47 1.16
C PRO A 190 -12.54 -12.99 2.60
N LYS A 191 -13.79 -12.68 3.01
CA LYS A 191 -14.10 -12.36 4.40
C LYS A 191 -13.93 -13.61 5.26
N GLN A 192 -13.34 -13.44 6.45
CA GLN A 192 -13.32 -14.50 7.46
C GLN A 192 -14.76 -14.85 7.83
N SER A 193 -15.15 -16.12 7.68
CA SER A 193 -16.34 -16.63 8.35
C SER A 193 -16.09 -16.49 9.86
N ARG A 194 -16.88 -15.66 10.53
CA ARG A 194 -16.87 -15.61 12.00
C ARG A 194 -17.40 -16.96 12.50
N SER A 195 -16.50 -17.83 12.96
CA SER A 195 -16.84 -18.98 13.81
C SER A 195 -17.03 -18.50 15.24
#